data_AF-A0A561V4M4-F1
#
_entry.id   AF-A0A561V4M4-F1
#
_cell.length_a   1.000
_cell.length_b   1.000
_cell.length_c   1.000
_cell.angle_alpha   90.00
_cell.angle_beta   90.00
_cell.angle_gamma   90.00
#
_symmetry.space_group_name_H-M   'P 1'
#
loop_
_entity.id
_entity.type
_entity.pdbx_description
1 polymer ?
#
loop_
_entity_poly.entity_id
_entity_poly.type
_entity_poly.pdbx_seq_one_letter_code
_entity_poly.pdbx_strand_id
1 'polypeptide(L)'
;MNSVQVFLYLIAPLVVGAFFAVWTVQRQPELALLRALGASRRRLLGHTVFQAALVVVLGTAAGAVLAGAVGLLVGEQVPFSLPAATLAGTMFTVAAVGLAGTALTLRRVTQADPLTMLGANR
;
A
#
# COMPACT_ATOMS: atom_id res chain seq x y z
N MET A 1 -12.93 -18.67 13.61
CA MET A 1 -12.71 -18.00 12.30
C MET A 1 -13.27 -18.89 11.23
N ASN A 2 -14.21 -18.38 10.45
CA ASN A 2 -14.80 -19.14 9.35
C ASN A 2 -13.87 -19.07 8.12
N SER A 3 -13.96 -20.03 7.20
CA SER A 3 -13.13 -20.09 5.98
C SER A 3 -13.17 -18.76 5.20
N VAL A 4 -14.35 -18.18 5.01
CA VAL A 4 -14.54 -16.89 4.33
C VAL A 4 -13.77 -15.74 5.01
N GLN A 5 -13.75 -15.69 6.34
CA GLN A 5 -13.02 -14.65 7.08
C GLN A 5 -11.51 -14.80 6.88
N VAL A 6 -10.99 -16.04 6.90
CA VAL A 6 -9.57 -16.31 6.64
C VAL A 6 -9.19 -15.82 5.24
N PHE A 7 -10.00 -16.14 4.23
CA PHE A 7 -9.77 -15.66 2.87
C PHE A 7 -9.81 -14.13 2.78
N LEU A 8 -10.78 -13.46 3.42
CA LEU A 8 -10.86 -12.00 3.41
C LEU A 8 -9.63 -11.35 4.05
N TYR A 9 -9.22 -11.83 5.24
CA TYR A 9 -8.04 -11.30 5.93
C TYR A 9 -6.72 -11.58 5.20
N LEU A 10 -6.69 -12.57 4.31
CA LEU A 10 -5.51 -12.87 3.50
C LEU A 10 -5.51 -12.07 2.19
N ILE A 11 -6.61 -12.09 1.45
CA ILE A 11 -6.69 -11.55 0.09
C ILE A 11 -6.76 -10.03 0.12
N ALA A 12 -7.47 -9.42 1.07
CA ALA A 12 -7.59 -7.96 1.10
C ALA A 12 -6.23 -7.24 1.26
N PRO A 13 -5.36 -7.61 2.22
CA PRO A 13 -4.01 -7.05 2.28
C PRO A 13 -3.17 -7.35 1.04
N LEU A 14 -3.29 -8.57 0.48
CA LEU A 14 -2.57 -8.97 -0.71
C LEU A 14 -2.90 -8.09 -1.92
N VAL A 15 -4.20 -7.84 -2.16
CA VAL A 15 -4.67 -6.98 -3.24
C VAL A 15 -4.15 -5.57 -3.07
N VAL A 16 -4.23 -5.00 -1.86
CA VAL A 16 -3.67 -3.68 -1.57
C VAL A 16 -2.16 -3.66 -1.82
N GLY A 17 -1.43 -4.69 -1.40
CA GLY A 17 0.00 -4.87 -1.71
C GLY A 17 0.30 -4.85 -3.21
N ALA A 18 -0.50 -5.56 -4.00
CA ALA A 18 -0.38 -5.57 -5.46
C ALA A 18 -0.64 -4.20 -6.07
N PHE A 19 -1.63 -3.46 -5.58
CA PHE A 19 -1.88 -2.08 -6.00
C PHE A 19 -0.70 -1.17 -5.71
N PHE A 20 -0.11 -1.27 -4.52
CA PHE A 20 1.09 -0.50 -4.17
C PHE A 20 2.29 -0.88 -5.05
N ALA A 21 2.44 -2.14 -5.43
CA ALA A 21 3.44 -2.57 -6.39
C ALA A 21 3.22 -1.93 -7.77
N VAL A 22 2.00 -2.04 -8.33
CA VAL A 22 1.65 -1.43 -9.64
C VAL A 22 1.84 0.08 -9.61
N TRP A 23 1.37 0.75 -8.56
CA TRP A 23 1.56 2.19 -8.35
C TRP A 23 3.04 2.58 -8.33
N THR A 24 3.90 1.75 -7.71
CA THR A 24 5.35 1.97 -7.69
C THR A 24 5.97 1.83 -9.07
N VAL A 25 5.54 0.85 -9.88
CA VAL A 25 6.02 0.69 -11.27
C VAL A 25 5.59 1.87 -12.14
N GLN A 26 4.35 2.34 -12.00
CA GLN A 26 3.86 3.49 -12.76
C GLN A 26 4.63 4.78 -12.48
N ARG A 27 5.27 4.91 -11.31
CA ARG A 27 6.16 6.02 -10.95
C ARG A 27 7.59 5.88 -11.48
N GLN A 28 7.92 4.81 -12.21
CA GLN A 28 9.27 4.57 -12.72
C GLN A 28 9.85 5.74 -13.55
N PRO A 29 9.11 6.41 -14.45
CA PRO A 29 9.65 7.54 -15.22
C PRO A 29 10.04 8.73 -14.32
N GLU A 30 9.19 9.06 -13.35
CA GLU A 30 9.44 10.10 -12.35
C GLU A 30 10.71 9.79 -11.52
N LEU A 31 10.83 8.54 -11.05
CA LEU A 31 11.98 8.09 -10.27
C LEU A 31 13.28 8.06 -11.09
N ALA A 32 13.20 7.74 -12.38
CA ALA A 32 14.33 7.78 -13.29
C ALA A 32 14.83 9.22 -13.50
N LEU A 33 13.91 10.18 -13.68
CA LEU A 33 14.26 11.61 -13.76
C LEU A 33 14.95 12.08 -12.47
N LEU A 34 14.39 11.77 -11.29
CA LEU A 34 15.01 12.14 -10.02
C LEU A 34 16.40 11.51 -9.84
N ARG A 35 16.60 10.26 -10.29
CA ARG A 35 17.93 9.63 -10.29
C ARG A 35 18.90 10.29 -11.27
N ALA A 36 18.44 10.71 -12.44
CA ALA A 36 19.27 11.43 -13.41
C ALA A 36 19.74 12.79 -12.86
N LEU A 37 18.92 13.44 -12.03
CA LEU A 37 19.27 14.66 -11.29
C LEU A 37 20.19 14.41 -10.08
N GLY A 38 20.61 13.17 -9.83
CA GLY A 38 21.56 12.82 -8.77
C GLY A 38 20.94 12.34 -7.45
N ALA A 39 19.64 12.06 -7.41
CA ALA A 39 19.02 11.49 -6.21
C ALA A 39 19.58 10.09 -5.90
N SER A 40 20.10 9.90 -4.68
CA SER A 40 20.56 8.58 -4.22
C SER A 40 19.40 7.58 -4.09
N ARG A 41 19.65 6.31 -4.41
CA ARG A 41 18.65 5.22 -4.28
C ARG A 41 18.02 5.14 -2.89
N ARG A 42 18.81 5.33 -1.83
CA ARG A 42 18.33 5.28 -0.44
C ARG A 42 17.36 6.42 -0.12
N ARG A 43 17.61 7.64 -0.63
CA ARG A 43 16.68 8.78 -0.46
C ARG A 43 15.38 8.53 -1.20
N LEU A 44 15.42 8.04 -2.44
CA LEU A 44 14.22 7.68 -3.18
C LEU A 44 13.42 6.60 -2.47
N LEU A 45 14.10 5.56 -1.98
CA LEU A 45 13.44 4.47 -1.25
C LEU A 45 12.75 4.98 0.01
N GLY A 46 13.44 5.78 0.83
CA GLY A 46 12.84 6.38 2.03
C GLY A 46 11.64 7.28 1.71
N HIS A 47 11.78 8.15 0.70
CA HIS A 47 10.73 9.08 0.31
C HIS A 47 9.48 8.37 -0.21
N THR A 48 9.62 7.43 -1.15
CA THR A 48 8.48 6.71 -1.72
C THR A 48 7.81 5.78 -0.70
N VAL A 49 8.58 5.11 0.16
CA VAL A 49 8.01 4.29 1.24
C VAL A 49 7.27 5.16 2.26
N PHE A 50 7.78 6.36 2.57
CA PHE A 50 7.09 7.30 3.45
C PHE A 50 5.77 7.81 2.82
N GLN A 51 5.77 8.15 1.53
CA GLN A 51 4.54 8.50 0.81
C GLN A 51 3.54 7.34 0.82
N ALA A 52 3.99 6.12 0.57
CA ALA A 52 3.15 4.92 0.64
C ALA A 52 2.57 4.73 2.05
N ALA A 53 3.38 4.97 3.09
CA ALA A 53 2.95 4.88 4.48
C ALA A 53 1.85 5.90 4.79
N LEU A 54 2.01 7.14 4.33
CA LEU A 54 0.99 8.16 4.50
C LEU A 54 -0.33 7.74 3.84
N VAL A 55 -0.27 7.28 2.57
CA VAL A 55 -1.46 6.87 1.82
C VAL A 55 -2.15 5.69 2.50
N VAL A 56 -1.41 4.67 2.94
CA VAL A 56 -2.03 3.48 3.57
C VAL A 56 -2.57 3.78 4.97
N VAL A 57 -1.90 4.63 5.75
CA VAL A 57 -2.40 5.04 7.07
C VAL A 57 -3.69 5.85 6.91
N LEU A 58 -3.72 6.82 6.00
CA LEU A 58 -4.93 7.61 5.75
C LEU A 58 -6.06 6.74 5.16
N GLY A 59 -5.74 5.86 4.23
CA GLY A 59 -6.73 4.96 3.62
C GLY A 59 -7.32 3.96 4.62
N THR A 60 -6.49 3.36 5.47
CA THR A 60 -6.97 2.43 6.51
C THR A 60 -7.74 3.16 7.61
N ALA A 61 -7.33 4.37 8.00
CA ALA A 61 -8.09 5.20 8.93
C ALA A 61 -9.46 5.59 8.36
N ALA A 62 -9.51 6.03 7.10
CA ALA A 62 -10.76 6.33 6.42
C ALA A 62 -11.67 5.09 6.33
N GLY A 63 -11.11 3.92 6.00
CA GLY A 63 -11.83 2.66 5.98
C GLY A 63 -12.39 2.26 7.36
N ALA A 64 -11.62 2.47 8.43
CA ALA A 64 -12.07 2.23 9.80
C ALA A 64 -13.24 3.15 10.20
N VAL A 65 -13.15 4.44 9.86
CA VAL A 65 -14.24 5.41 10.08
C VAL A 65 -15.49 5.00 9.31
N LEU A 66 -15.35 4.61 8.03
CA LEU A 66 -16.47 4.14 7.22
C LEU A 66 -17.11 2.87 7.78
N ALA A 67 -16.30 1.90 8.24
CA ALA A 67 -16.81 0.69 8.87
C ALA A 67 -17.60 1.01 10.15
N GLY A 68 -17.11 1.94 10.97
CA GLY A 68 -17.83 2.42 12.15
C GLY A 68 -19.13 3.13 11.79
N ALA A 69 -19.11 4.02 10.79
CA ALA A 69 -20.29 4.75 10.32
C ALA A 69 -21.37 3.80 9.79
N VAL A 70 -20.99 2.77 9.04
CA VAL A 70 -21.92 1.71 8.58
C VAL A 70 -22.53 1.00 9.78
N GLY A 71 -21.73 0.69 10.81
CA GLY A 71 -22.23 0.09 12.06
C GLY A 71 -23.33 0.91 12.74
N LEU A 72 -23.31 2.24 12.63
CA LEU A 72 -24.36 3.12 13.18
C LEU A 72 -25.64 3.12 12.35
N LEU A 73 -25.55 2.77 11.06
CA LEU A 73 -26.69 2.71 10.13
C LEU A 73 -27.35 1.33 10.12
N VAL A 74 -26.67 0.32 10.61
CA VAL A 74 -27.17 -1.05 10.69
C VAL A 74 -28.15 -1.13 11.87
N GLY A 75 -29.40 -1.48 11.58
CA GLY A 75 -30.46 -1.60 12.59
C GLY A 75 -30.27 -2.77 13.56
N GLU A 76 -31.02 -2.77 14.66
CA GLU A 76 -30.87 -3.74 15.75
C GLU A 76 -31.09 -5.21 15.35
N GLN A 77 -31.72 -5.48 14.21
CA GLN A 77 -31.94 -6.85 13.71
C GLN A 77 -30.68 -7.50 13.14
N VAL A 78 -29.61 -6.74 12.88
CA VAL A 78 -28.38 -7.26 12.30
C VAL A 78 -27.26 -7.18 13.35
N PRO A 79 -26.70 -8.32 13.81
CA PRO A 79 -25.65 -8.32 14.81
C PRO A 79 -24.35 -7.75 14.23
N PHE A 80 -24.06 -6.49 14.55
CA PHE A 80 -22.81 -5.81 14.18
C PHE A 80 -21.82 -5.82 15.35
N SER A 81 -20.59 -6.26 15.09
CA SER A 81 -19.49 -6.23 16.05
C SER A 81 -18.21 -5.84 15.35
N LEU A 82 -17.52 -4.82 15.87
CA LEU A 82 -16.27 -4.31 15.33
C LEU A 82 -15.18 -4.27 16.41
N PRO A 83 -14.62 -5.43 16.81
CA PRO A 83 -13.61 -5.48 17.85
C PRO A 83 -12.36 -4.68 17.47
N ALA A 84 -11.93 -3.78 18.35
CA ALA A 84 -10.78 -2.91 18.11
C ALA A 84 -9.49 -3.69 17.77
N ALA A 85 -9.27 -4.83 18.42
CA ALA A 85 -8.11 -5.68 18.16
C ALA A 85 -8.11 -6.25 16.73
N THR A 86 -9.26 -6.71 16.24
CA THR A 86 -9.39 -7.26 14.88
C THR A 86 -9.27 -6.17 13.82
N LEU A 87 -9.87 -5.01 14.08
CA LEU A 87 -9.74 -3.83 13.22
C LEU A 87 -8.28 -3.37 13.12
N ALA A 88 -7.61 -3.17 14.26
CA ALA A 88 -6.21 -2.77 14.30
C ALA A 88 -5.29 -3.80 13.63
N GLY A 89 -5.53 -5.09 13.86
CA GLY A 89 -4.80 -6.16 13.19
C GLY A 89 -4.96 -6.13 11.66
N THR A 90 -6.17 -5.86 11.17
CA THR A 90 -6.46 -5.75 9.73
C THR A 90 -5.80 -4.52 9.12
N MET A 91 -5.87 -3.36 9.80
CA MET A 91 -5.19 -2.15 9.35
C MET A 91 -3.67 -2.36 9.28
N PHE A 92 -3.10 -3.03 10.28
CA PHE A 92 -1.69 -3.35 10.33
C PHE A 92 -1.26 -4.30 9.21
N THR A 93 -2.00 -5.38 8.95
CA THR A 93 -1.65 -6.31 7.87
C THR A 93 -1.73 -5.66 6.50
N VAL A 94 -2.75 -4.84 6.25
CA VAL A 94 -2.87 -4.04 5.01
C VAL A 94 -1.68 -3.09 4.87
N ALA A 95 -1.33 -2.35 5.92
CA ALA A 95 -0.18 -1.44 5.90
C ALA A 95 1.13 -2.18 5.65
N ALA A 96 1.38 -3.27 6.38
CA ALA A 96 2.61 -4.06 6.25
C ALA A 96 2.77 -4.63 4.83
N VAL A 97 1.72 -5.23 4.27
CA VAL A 97 1.75 -5.82 2.93
C VAL A 97 1.84 -4.75 1.84
N GLY A 98 1.12 -3.63 1.99
CA GLY A 98 1.23 -2.45 1.12
C GLY A 98 2.65 -1.91 1.04
N LEU A 99 3.25 -1.64 2.21
CA LEU A 99 4.61 -1.11 2.31
C LEU A 99 5.67 -2.10 1.82
N ALA A 100 5.50 -3.39 2.10
CA ALA A 100 6.37 -4.43 1.56
C ALA A 100 6.29 -4.46 0.03
N GLY A 101 5.08 -4.41 -0.54
CA GLY A 101 4.85 -4.34 -1.98
C GLY A 101 5.55 -3.14 -2.64
N THR A 102 5.43 -1.96 -2.04
CA THR A 102 6.15 -0.76 -2.49
C THR A 102 7.66 -0.93 -2.40
N ALA A 103 8.19 -1.33 -1.23
CA ALA A 103 9.62 -1.40 -1.00
C ALA A 103 10.30 -2.44 -1.91
N LEU A 104 9.69 -3.62 -2.08
CA LEU A 104 10.21 -4.68 -2.94
C LEU A 104 10.22 -4.25 -4.41
N THR A 105 9.14 -3.65 -4.88
CA THR A 105 9.02 -3.19 -6.27
C THR A 105 9.96 -2.03 -6.55
N LEU A 106 10.07 -1.08 -5.64
CA LEU A 106 10.96 0.07 -5.77
C LEU A 106 12.44 -0.32 -5.81
N ARG A 107 12.83 -1.31 -5.00
CA ARG A 107 14.20 -1.87 -5.05
C ARG A 107 14.52 -2.41 -6.44
N ARG A 108 13.58 -3.12 -7.08
CA ARG A 108 13.77 -3.65 -8.44
C ARG A 108 13.83 -2.54 -9.48
N VAL A 109 12.91 -1.57 -9.42
CA VAL A 109 12.83 -0.47 -10.39
C VAL A 109 14.05 0.46 -10.32
N THR A 110 14.57 0.75 -9.12
CA THR A 110 15.69 1.69 -8.95
C THR A 110 17.08 1.11 -9.26
N GLN A 111 17.17 -0.21 -9.48
CA GLN A 111 18.43 -0.88 -9.86
C GLN A 111 18.84 -0.59 -11.31
N ALA A 112 17.90 -0.40 -12.23
CA ALA A 112 18.18 -0.09 -13.63
C ALA A 112 18.88 1.28 -13.79
N ASP A 113 19.66 1.45 -14.86
CA ASP A 113 20.33 2.71 -15.21
C ASP A 113 19.29 3.77 -15.61
N PRO A 114 19.32 5.00 -15.05
CA PRO A 114 18.37 6.04 -15.42
C PRO A 114 18.36 6.37 -16.92
N LEU A 115 19.52 6.30 -17.59
CA LEU A 115 19.63 6.59 -19.02
C LEU A 115 18.92 5.53 -19.87
N THR A 116 18.99 4.25 -19.47
CA THR A 116 18.23 3.19 -20.14
C THR A 116 16.74 3.27 -19.83
N MET A 117 16.36 3.73 -18.64
CA MET A 117 14.95 3.92 -18.24
C MET A 117 14.25 5.08 -18.97
N LEU A 118 14.99 6.12 -19.35
CA LEU A 118 14.46 7.28 -20.10
C LEU A 118 14.46 7.05 -21.61
N GLY A 119 14.93 5.89 -22.08
CA GLY A 119 14.93 5.55 -23.50
C GLY A 119 16.06 6.20 -24.30
N ALA A 120 17.23 6.49 -23.69
CA ALA A 120 18.39 7.03 -24.38
C ALA A 120 18.96 6.14 -25.51
N ASN A 121 18.34 4.98 -25.77
CA ASN A 121 18.70 4.03 -26.82
C ASN A 121 17.62 3.95 -27.92
N ARG A 122 16.86 5.03 -28.14
CA ARG A 122 15.96 5.23 -29.28
C ARG A 122 16.39 6.45 -30.07
#